data_AF-A0A7S1REN2-F1
#
_entry.id   AF-A0A7S1REN2-F1
#
_cell.length_a   1.000
_cell.length_b   1.000
_cell.length_c   1.000
_cell.angle_alpha   90.00
_cell.angle_beta   90.00
_cell.angle_gamma   90.00
#
_symmetry.space_group_name_H-M   'P 1'
#
loop_
_entity.id
_entity.type
_entity.pdbx_description
1 polymer ?
#
loop_
_entity_poly.entity_id
_entity_poly.type
_entity_poly.pdbx_seq_one_letter_code
_entity_poly.pdbx_strand_id
1 'polypeptide(L)'
;GEPKVKSSWSMDSKLKDPPPLDLATIKKQASLGAQSKRGWKKISFGHAISKNKHATHCFEKMMENEQRNCAEWATFYHSYNHAALIYEVQAAIAAVLFRFKSTYAPLPRLMRGCFKDIPDAPSMMAEFPSWPDQDHNARFKSVGICATTSLIAADPEATPTAVFLGGYAVGALSLSVVEGLLTDCGISAAQANKLARQIVDLAEKYGMHVGAFGGKASKSGLSGHMVQIFMKRHLVDKYVYASHPMGVPDESRHPIGEHLMTCGKPHIKGQVRIVVHPSAFLLAGKVRMYVYSADEDFHKNRSTFQELITALLNPVLGSREARITAAKGIFGGDLPGWFQPDDQRDATKAAPKKLATADWK
;
A
#
# COMPACT_ATOMS: atom_id res chain seq x y z
N GLY A 1 12.71 16.90 -22.94
CA GLY A 1 12.98 16.15 -21.70
C GLY A 1 12.48 16.98 -20.55
N GLU A 2 11.43 16.52 -19.87
CA GLU A 2 10.93 17.22 -18.69
C GLU A 2 11.97 17.18 -17.55
N PRO A 3 12.12 18.28 -16.79
CA PRO A 3 12.93 18.25 -15.58
C PRO A 3 12.32 17.24 -14.61
N LYS A 4 12.99 16.12 -14.40
CA LYS A 4 12.65 15.17 -13.33
C LYS A 4 12.82 15.90 -12.01
N VAL A 5 11.72 16.41 -11.45
CA VAL A 5 11.68 16.82 -10.04
C VAL A 5 12.00 15.57 -9.24
N LYS A 6 13.26 15.44 -8.81
CA LYS A 6 13.68 14.34 -7.95
C LYS A 6 12.89 14.47 -6.66
N SER A 7 12.07 13.47 -6.35
CA SER A 7 11.40 13.43 -5.06
C SER A 7 12.44 13.44 -3.95
N SER A 8 12.25 14.31 -2.97
CA SER A 8 13.15 14.49 -1.84
C SER A 8 13.37 13.19 -1.05
N TRP A 9 12.37 12.32 -0.99
CA TRP A 9 12.41 10.98 -0.39
C TRP A 9 13.41 9.99 -1.03
N SER A 10 13.89 10.26 -2.25
CA SER A 10 14.83 9.36 -2.93
C SER A 10 16.21 9.29 -2.27
N MET A 11 16.56 10.29 -1.46
CA MET A 11 17.87 10.39 -0.80
C MET A 11 17.95 9.65 0.54
N ASP A 12 16.87 8.98 0.94
CA ASP A 12 16.67 8.64 2.35
C ASP A 12 16.89 7.17 2.70
N SER A 13 16.75 6.29 1.72
CA SER A 13 17.24 4.93 1.89
C SER A 13 18.75 4.96 1.73
N LYS A 14 19.50 4.59 2.78
CA LYS A 14 20.96 4.36 2.66
C LYS A 14 21.29 3.32 1.59
N LEU A 15 20.31 2.49 1.24
CA LEU A 15 20.39 1.49 0.19
C LEU A 15 20.14 2.15 -1.16
N LYS A 16 21.12 2.05 -2.03
CA LYS A 16 20.98 2.47 -3.43
C LYS A 16 19.85 1.68 -4.09
N ASP A 17 19.07 2.34 -4.95
CA ASP A 17 18.13 1.62 -5.80
C ASP A 17 18.89 0.88 -6.90
N PRO A 18 18.51 -0.36 -7.24
CA PRO A 18 19.06 -1.05 -8.41
C PRO A 18 18.82 -0.25 -9.70
N PRO A 19 19.63 -0.47 -10.76
CA PRO A 19 19.44 0.22 -12.03
C PRO A 19 18.06 -0.10 -12.63
N PRO A 20 17.40 0.85 -13.31
CA PRO A 20 16.19 0.57 -14.08
C PRO A 20 16.40 -0.52 -15.14
N LEU A 21 15.33 -1.21 -15.50
CA LEU A 21 15.36 -2.19 -16.59
C LEU A 21 15.74 -1.54 -17.93
N ASP A 22 16.44 -2.29 -18.77
CA ASP A 22 16.70 -1.89 -20.15
C ASP A 22 15.42 -1.93 -21.01
N LEU A 23 15.45 -1.23 -22.15
CA LEU A 23 14.30 -1.11 -23.04
C LEU A 23 13.85 -2.45 -23.66
N ALA A 24 14.79 -3.36 -23.94
CA ALA A 24 14.47 -4.66 -24.52
C ALA A 24 13.69 -5.52 -23.50
N THR A 25 14.12 -5.50 -22.24
CA THR A 25 13.45 -6.16 -21.13
C THR A 25 12.05 -5.58 -20.89
N ILE A 26 11.88 -4.26 -20.93
CA ILE A 26 10.57 -3.60 -20.81
C ILE A 26 9.62 -4.05 -21.94
N LYS A 27 10.09 -4.04 -23.19
CA LYS A 27 9.30 -4.50 -24.35
C LYS A 27 8.90 -5.97 -24.23
N LYS A 28 9.84 -6.83 -23.79
CA LYS A 28 9.57 -8.25 -23.54
C LYS A 28 8.49 -8.42 -22.47
N GLN A 29 8.57 -7.71 -21.35
CA GLN A 29 7.54 -7.79 -20.31
C GLN A 29 6.17 -7.27 -20.78
N ALA A 30 6.15 -6.21 -21.60
CA ALA A 30 4.92 -5.73 -22.20
C ALA A 30 4.24 -6.80 -23.07
N SER A 31 5.02 -7.54 -23.86
CA SER A 31 4.48 -8.62 -24.71
C SER A 31 3.92 -9.81 -23.94
N LEU A 32 4.33 -10.01 -22.68
CA LEU A 32 3.77 -11.07 -21.82
C LEU A 32 2.39 -10.69 -21.26
N GLY A 33 2.02 -9.40 -21.31
CA GLY A 33 0.76 -8.90 -20.76
C GLY A 33 0.65 -8.99 -19.24
N ALA A 34 -0.59 -8.84 -18.76
CA ALA A 34 -0.97 -8.87 -17.35
C ALA A 34 -0.39 -10.09 -16.60
N GLN A 35 0.30 -9.84 -15.49
CA GLN A 35 1.04 -10.84 -14.71
C GLN A 35 0.15 -12.02 -14.28
N SER A 36 -1.04 -11.74 -13.79
CA SER A 36 -2.00 -12.74 -13.33
C SER A 36 -2.57 -13.61 -14.47
N LYS A 37 -2.50 -13.16 -15.73
CA LYS A 37 -2.96 -13.93 -16.90
C LYS A 37 -1.90 -14.87 -17.47
N ARG A 38 -0.63 -14.74 -17.07
CA ARG A 38 0.49 -15.45 -17.71
C ARG A 38 0.33 -16.97 -17.54
N GLY A 39 0.33 -17.67 -18.67
CA GLY A 39 0.11 -19.12 -18.76
C GLY A 39 -1.36 -19.57 -18.75
N TRP A 40 -2.32 -18.72 -18.36
CA TRP A 40 -3.73 -19.11 -18.25
C TRP A 40 -4.46 -19.02 -19.59
N LYS A 41 -5.14 -20.11 -20.00
CA LYS A 41 -6.00 -20.12 -21.19
C LYS A 41 -7.37 -19.48 -20.94
N LYS A 42 -7.92 -19.68 -19.74
CA LYS A 42 -9.22 -19.15 -19.32
C LYS A 42 -9.08 -18.53 -17.95
N ILE A 43 -9.59 -17.32 -17.81
CA ILE A 43 -9.61 -16.59 -16.54
C ILE A 43 -10.91 -16.94 -15.82
N SER A 44 -10.81 -17.19 -14.53
CA SER A 44 -11.96 -17.34 -13.63
C SER A 44 -11.67 -16.55 -12.36
N PHE A 45 -12.64 -15.76 -11.90
CA PHE A 45 -12.56 -15.09 -10.59
C PHE A 45 -13.12 -15.95 -9.46
N GLY A 46 -13.55 -17.18 -9.76
CA GLY A 46 -14.20 -18.07 -8.79
C GLY A 46 -15.67 -17.69 -8.53
N HIS A 47 -16.38 -18.64 -7.92
CA HIS A 47 -17.84 -18.56 -7.76
C HIS A 47 -18.30 -17.37 -6.91
N ALA A 48 -17.60 -17.10 -5.80
CA ALA A 48 -17.94 -16.04 -4.87
C ALA A 48 -17.87 -14.65 -5.54
N ILE A 49 -16.78 -14.37 -6.25
CA ILE A 49 -16.61 -13.10 -6.97
C ILE A 49 -17.60 -12.99 -8.11
N SER A 50 -17.74 -14.03 -8.95
CA SER A 50 -18.62 -13.99 -10.12
C SER A 50 -20.12 -13.82 -9.78
N LYS A 51 -20.55 -14.15 -8.56
CA LYS A 51 -21.92 -13.91 -8.09
C LYS A 51 -22.16 -12.50 -7.56
N ASN A 52 -21.11 -11.75 -7.26
CA ASN A 52 -21.20 -10.37 -6.78
C ASN A 52 -20.78 -9.40 -7.90
N LYS A 53 -21.74 -8.61 -8.39
CA LYS A 53 -21.53 -7.68 -9.53
C LYS A 53 -20.43 -6.66 -9.25
N HIS A 54 -20.45 -6.04 -8.07
CA HIS A 54 -19.44 -5.06 -7.66
C HIS A 54 -18.05 -5.68 -7.55
N ALA A 55 -17.95 -6.85 -6.92
CA ALA A 55 -16.68 -7.56 -6.79
C ALA A 55 -16.12 -7.99 -8.16
N THR A 56 -16.97 -8.48 -9.06
CA THR A 56 -16.58 -8.79 -10.44
C THR A 56 -16.02 -7.54 -11.12
N HIS A 57 -16.71 -6.41 -11.03
CA HIS A 57 -16.24 -5.13 -11.58
C HIS A 57 -14.88 -4.71 -11.01
N CYS A 58 -14.68 -4.85 -9.68
CA CYS A 58 -13.40 -4.58 -9.04
C CYS A 58 -12.27 -5.44 -9.63
N PHE A 59 -12.50 -6.75 -9.80
CA PHE A 59 -11.52 -7.67 -10.35
C PHE A 59 -11.20 -7.38 -11.82
N GLU A 60 -12.20 -7.03 -12.62
CA GLU A 60 -11.99 -6.57 -14.00
C GLU A 60 -11.10 -5.33 -14.04
N LYS A 61 -11.35 -4.34 -13.17
CA LYS A 61 -10.50 -3.15 -13.05
C LYS A 61 -9.08 -3.46 -12.61
N MET A 62 -8.89 -4.39 -11.67
CA MET A 62 -7.55 -4.84 -11.30
C MET A 62 -6.82 -5.48 -12.50
N MET A 63 -7.51 -6.28 -13.31
CA MET A 63 -6.94 -6.89 -14.52
C MET A 63 -6.63 -5.85 -15.62
N GLU A 64 -7.49 -4.84 -15.80
CA GLU A 64 -7.22 -3.71 -16.69
C GLU A 64 -5.96 -2.95 -16.27
N ASN A 65 -5.80 -2.69 -14.97
CA ASN A 65 -4.61 -2.04 -14.42
C ASN A 65 -3.35 -2.87 -14.63
N GLU A 66 -3.42 -4.20 -14.45
CA GLU A 66 -2.30 -5.08 -14.76
C GLU A 66 -1.89 -4.97 -16.21
N GLN A 67 -2.86 -5.02 -17.13
CA GLN A 67 -2.59 -4.93 -18.55
C GLN A 67 -1.92 -3.59 -18.90
N ARG A 68 -2.40 -2.48 -18.32
CA ARG A 68 -1.84 -1.14 -18.54
C ARG A 68 -0.41 -0.99 -18.02
N ASN A 69 -0.06 -1.67 -16.93
CA ASN A 69 1.23 -1.47 -16.25
C ASN A 69 2.22 -2.65 -16.43
N CYS A 70 1.86 -3.72 -17.14
CA CYS A 70 2.61 -4.99 -17.17
C CYS A 70 4.08 -4.92 -17.60
N ALA A 71 4.47 -3.88 -18.35
CA ALA A 71 5.81 -3.68 -18.86
C ALA A 71 6.85 -3.47 -17.74
N GLU A 72 6.86 -2.28 -17.12
CA GLU A 72 7.87 -1.91 -16.13
C GLU A 72 7.54 -2.32 -14.69
N TRP A 73 6.33 -2.80 -14.44
CA TRP A 73 5.80 -3.00 -13.09
C TRP A 73 5.50 -4.48 -12.82
N ALA A 74 5.90 -4.94 -11.64
CA ALA A 74 5.41 -6.19 -11.05
C ALA A 74 4.17 -5.87 -10.20
N THR A 75 3.20 -6.78 -10.17
CA THR A 75 1.93 -6.57 -9.44
C THR A 75 1.84 -7.51 -8.24
N PHE A 76 1.30 -6.99 -7.13
CA PHE A 76 1.03 -7.74 -5.91
C PHE A 76 -0.33 -7.37 -5.34
N TYR A 77 -0.90 -8.26 -4.55
CA TYR A 77 -2.24 -8.11 -3.97
C TYR A 77 -2.19 -8.33 -2.48
N HIS A 78 -2.46 -7.29 -1.70
CA HIS A 78 -2.58 -7.40 -0.24
C HIS A 78 -4.06 -7.24 0.13
N SER A 79 -4.64 -8.33 0.65
CA SER A 79 -5.99 -8.31 1.21
C SER A 79 -5.95 -7.98 2.70
N TYR A 80 -6.89 -7.17 3.15
CA TYR A 80 -7.03 -6.77 4.54
C TYR A 80 -8.49 -6.47 4.89
N ASN A 81 -8.86 -6.49 6.17
CA ASN A 81 -10.12 -5.91 6.66
C ASN A 81 -9.88 -4.86 7.77
N HIS A 82 -9.66 -5.28 9.01
CA HIS A 82 -9.54 -4.41 10.18
C HIS A 82 -8.41 -3.38 10.07
N ALA A 83 -7.34 -3.68 9.34
CA ALA A 83 -6.23 -2.73 9.11
C ALA A 83 -6.62 -1.56 8.20
N ALA A 84 -7.77 -1.61 7.52
CA ALA A 84 -8.16 -0.61 6.54
C ALA A 84 -8.20 0.80 7.15
N LEU A 85 -8.83 0.97 8.32
CA LEU A 85 -8.95 2.31 8.92
C LEU A 85 -7.56 2.90 9.24
N ILE A 86 -6.63 2.08 9.72
CA ILE A 86 -5.26 2.49 10.01
C ILE A 86 -4.58 2.95 8.72
N TYR A 87 -4.74 2.21 7.62
CA TYR A 87 -4.09 2.59 6.35
C TYR A 87 -4.68 3.86 5.75
N GLU A 88 -5.98 4.10 5.95
CA GLU A 88 -6.65 5.34 5.56
C GLU A 88 -6.16 6.53 6.41
N VAL A 89 -5.98 6.37 7.72
CA VAL A 89 -5.43 7.41 8.61
C VAL A 89 -3.98 7.73 8.26
N GLN A 90 -3.14 6.71 8.06
CA GLN A 90 -1.74 6.92 7.63
C GLN A 90 -1.68 7.66 6.28
N ALA A 91 -2.57 7.35 5.34
CA ALA A 91 -2.65 8.06 4.06
C ALA A 91 -3.03 9.54 4.24
N ALA A 92 -3.99 9.84 5.12
CA ALA A 92 -4.41 11.22 5.40
C ALA A 92 -3.31 12.02 6.11
N ILE A 93 -2.59 11.43 7.08
CA ILE A 93 -1.41 12.05 7.70
C ILE A 93 -0.35 12.35 6.63
N ALA A 94 -0.05 11.38 5.77
CA ALA A 94 0.90 11.56 4.67
C ALA A 94 0.42 12.61 3.64
N ALA A 95 -0.89 12.78 3.46
CA ALA A 95 -1.43 13.85 2.60
C ALA A 95 -1.17 15.24 3.19
N VAL A 96 -1.40 15.42 4.50
CA VAL A 96 -1.14 16.69 5.20
C VAL A 96 0.35 17.02 5.23
N LEU A 97 1.20 16.04 5.55
CA LEU A 97 2.63 16.26 5.76
C LEU A 97 3.44 16.23 4.45
N PHE A 98 3.13 15.30 3.56
CA PHE A 98 4.02 14.93 2.44
C PHE A 98 3.36 15.02 1.06
N ARG A 99 2.14 15.60 0.97
CA ARG A 99 1.35 15.68 -0.28
C ARG A 99 1.10 14.31 -0.94
N PHE A 100 1.06 13.26 -0.14
CA PHE A 100 0.63 11.96 -0.63
C PHE A 100 -0.80 12.06 -1.18
N LYS A 101 -1.05 11.50 -2.36
CA LYS A 101 -2.36 11.55 -3.01
C LYS A 101 -3.30 10.49 -2.42
N SER A 102 -3.71 10.67 -1.16
CA SER A 102 -4.47 9.69 -0.37
C SER A 102 -5.83 9.30 -0.96
N THR A 103 -6.42 10.17 -1.78
CA THR A 103 -7.67 9.87 -2.51
C THR A 103 -7.53 8.71 -3.50
N TYR A 104 -6.31 8.42 -3.99
CA TYR A 104 -6.06 7.32 -4.93
C TYR A 104 -5.66 6.01 -4.25
N ALA A 105 -5.00 6.09 -3.08
CA ALA A 105 -4.47 4.90 -2.43
C ALA A 105 -4.38 5.05 -0.91
N PRO A 106 -4.51 3.95 -0.16
CA PRO A 106 -4.18 3.89 1.25
C PRO A 106 -2.65 3.83 1.40
N LEU A 107 -2.16 3.98 2.63
CA LEU A 107 -0.75 3.84 2.94
C LEU A 107 -0.58 2.78 4.03
N PRO A 108 -0.01 1.60 3.72
CA PRO A 108 0.08 0.52 4.70
C PRO A 108 1.03 0.81 5.85
N ARG A 109 2.13 1.55 5.63
CA ARG A 109 3.08 1.95 6.69
C ARG A 109 3.54 3.38 6.48
N LEU A 110 3.56 4.15 7.57
CA LEU A 110 4.05 5.53 7.59
C LEU A 110 5.28 5.69 8.48
N MET A 111 5.31 5.01 9.63
CA MET A 111 6.33 5.15 10.66
C MET A 111 7.68 4.65 10.17
N ARG A 112 8.51 5.59 9.75
CA ARG A 112 9.80 5.33 9.11
C ARG A 112 10.88 4.93 10.12
N GLY A 113 10.77 5.35 11.38
CA GLY A 113 11.68 4.91 12.45
C GLY A 113 11.79 3.39 12.58
N CYS A 114 10.69 2.65 12.33
CA CYS A 114 10.66 1.20 12.39
C CYS A 114 11.55 0.49 11.35
N PHE A 115 11.93 1.19 10.28
CA PHE A 115 12.73 0.64 9.18
C PHE A 115 14.24 0.79 9.38
N LYS A 116 14.69 1.33 10.53
CA LYS A 116 16.11 1.50 10.82
C LYS A 116 16.87 0.16 10.79
N ASP A 117 16.27 -0.88 11.36
CA ASP A 117 16.90 -2.19 11.50
C ASP A 117 16.48 -3.16 10.38
N ILE A 118 15.28 -2.97 9.81
CA ILE A 118 14.74 -3.80 8.72
C ILE A 118 14.35 -2.90 7.54
N PRO A 119 15.33 -2.34 6.80
CA PRO A 119 15.07 -1.38 5.74
C PRO A 119 14.58 -2.02 4.43
N ASP A 120 14.81 -3.31 4.23
CA ASP A 120 14.62 -4.01 2.96
C ASP A 120 14.32 -5.52 3.14
N ALA A 121 13.97 -6.20 2.05
CA ALA A 121 13.65 -7.63 2.07
C ALA A 121 14.84 -8.52 2.47
N PRO A 122 16.07 -8.31 1.98
CA PRO A 122 17.24 -9.05 2.45
C PRO A 122 17.45 -8.96 3.98
N SER A 123 17.32 -7.77 4.57
CA SER A 123 17.43 -7.59 6.02
C SER A 123 16.31 -8.32 6.76
N MET A 124 15.08 -8.26 6.23
CA MET A 124 13.94 -9.00 6.79
C MET A 124 14.16 -10.51 6.76
N MET A 125 14.66 -11.05 5.65
CA MET A 125 14.96 -12.48 5.51
C MET A 125 16.07 -12.92 6.47
N ALA A 126 17.09 -12.08 6.70
CA ALA A 126 18.17 -12.36 7.64
C ALA A 126 17.68 -12.39 9.11
N GLU A 127 16.71 -11.54 9.45
CA GLU A 127 16.12 -11.47 10.79
C GLU A 127 15.07 -12.56 11.04
N PHE A 128 14.38 -13.03 9.99
CA PHE A 128 13.25 -13.97 10.07
C PHE A 128 13.53 -15.24 10.91
N PRO A 129 14.69 -15.91 10.84
CA PRO A 129 14.98 -17.09 11.67
C PRO A 129 14.94 -16.83 13.18
N SER A 130 15.04 -15.57 13.61
CA SER A 130 14.92 -15.18 15.03
C SER A 130 13.49 -15.01 15.52
N TRP A 131 12.48 -15.11 14.64
CA TRP A 131 11.08 -14.84 14.94
C TRP A 131 10.31 -16.15 15.16
N PRO A 132 10.07 -16.57 16.42
CA PRO A 132 9.36 -17.81 16.70
C PRO A 132 7.91 -17.78 16.21
N ASP A 133 7.32 -16.58 16.13
CA ASP A 133 5.98 -16.31 15.62
C ASP A 133 5.98 -15.85 14.16
N GLN A 134 7.11 -15.95 13.46
CA GLN A 134 7.24 -15.76 12.01
C GLN A 134 6.73 -14.38 11.56
N ASP A 135 5.90 -14.27 10.52
CA ASP A 135 5.33 -12.99 10.09
C ASP A 135 4.23 -12.43 11.02
N HIS A 136 3.92 -13.11 12.14
CA HIS A 136 3.13 -12.52 13.21
C HIS A 136 3.97 -11.67 14.16
N ASN A 137 5.29 -11.70 14.03
CA ASN A 137 6.23 -10.94 14.83
C ASN A 137 5.95 -9.43 14.77
N ALA A 138 6.08 -8.76 15.92
CA ALA A 138 5.88 -7.31 16.00
C ALA A 138 6.85 -6.53 15.10
N ARG A 139 8.11 -7.00 14.94
CA ARG A 139 9.10 -6.38 14.03
C ARG A 139 8.73 -6.58 12.57
N PHE A 140 8.15 -7.72 12.18
CA PHE A 140 7.55 -7.86 10.85
C PHE A 140 6.39 -6.89 10.68
N LYS A 141 5.42 -6.92 11.59
CA LYS A 141 4.19 -6.12 11.49
C LYS A 141 4.48 -4.61 11.43
N SER A 142 5.56 -4.12 12.04
CA SER A 142 5.91 -2.71 12.00
C SER A 142 6.40 -2.22 10.63
N VAL A 143 6.94 -3.09 9.77
CA VAL A 143 7.53 -2.70 8.47
C VAL A 143 6.94 -3.42 7.25
N GLY A 144 6.34 -4.59 7.44
CA GLY A 144 5.98 -5.53 6.39
C GLY A 144 4.48 -5.78 6.22
N ILE A 145 4.09 -6.27 5.05
CA ILE A 145 2.75 -6.80 4.75
C ILE A 145 2.85 -8.13 3.97
N CYS A 146 1.81 -8.95 4.08
CA CYS A 146 1.66 -10.18 3.32
C CYS A 146 0.91 -9.91 2.02
N ALA A 147 1.37 -10.43 0.89
CA ALA A 147 0.69 -10.25 -0.39
C ALA A 147 0.80 -11.51 -1.25
N THR A 148 -0.01 -11.59 -2.31
CA THR A 148 0.08 -12.61 -3.34
C THR A 148 0.59 -12.02 -4.64
N THR A 149 1.20 -12.87 -5.47
CA THR A 149 1.76 -12.48 -6.78
C THR A 149 0.74 -12.55 -7.92
N SER A 150 -0.49 -12.98 -7.66
CA SER A 150 -1.51 -13.19 -8.69
C SER A 150 -2.91 -12.97 -8.14
N LEU A 151 -3.75 -12.33 -8.96
CA LEU A 151 -5.16 -12.10 -8.66
C LEU A 151 -5.99 -13.38 -8.72
N ILE A 152 -5.61 -14.31 -9.61
CA ILE A 152 -6.47 -15.46 -9.99
C ILE A 152 -5.85 -16.82 -9.70
N ALA A 153 -4.56 -16.89 -9.39
CA ALA A 153 -3.94 -18.17 -9.09
C ALA A 153 -4.42 -18.73 -7.75
N ALA A 154 -4.47 -20.06 -7.66
CA ALA A 154 -4.61 -20.74 -6.38
C ALA A 154 -3.31 -20.54 -5.57
N ASP A 155 -3.43 -19.78 -4.50
CA ASP A 155 -2.44 -19.49 -3.47
C ASP A 155 -2.75 -20.39 -2.26
N PRO A 156 -1.74 -20.97 -1.58
CA PRO A 156 -1.99 -21.94 -0.52
C PRO A 156 -2.77 -21.41 0.70
N GLU A 157 -2.86 -20.10 0.95
CA GLU A 157 -3.47 -19.58 2.19
C GLU A 157 -4.63 -18.60 1.94
N ALA A 158 -4.39 -17.53 1.19
CA ALA A 158 -5.33 -16.40 1.09
C ALA A 158 -5.40 -15.86 -0.35
N THR A 159 -6.04 -16.62 -1.24
CA THR A 159 -6.24 -16.15 -2.62
C THR A 159 -7.13 -14.91 -2.65
N PRO A 160 -6.82 -13.89 -3.48
CA PRO A 160 -7.68 -12.74 -3.64
C PRO A 160 -9.14 -13.12 -3.95
N THR A 161 -9.35 -14.15 -4.77
CA THR A 161 -10.68 -14.66 -5.13
C THR A 161 -11.46 -15.27 -3.96
N ALA A 162 -10.77 -15.82 -2.95
CA ALA A 162 -11.41 -16.38 -1.75
C ALA A 162 -11.61 -15.34 -0.65
N VAL A 163 -10.67 -14.41 -0.48
CA VAL A 163 -10.67 -13.51 0.69
C VAL A 163 -11.22 -12.11 0.41
N PHE A 164 -11.36 -11.66 -0.84
CA PHE A 164 -11.72 -10.26 -1.12
C PHE A 164 -13.01 -9.78 -0.43
N LEU A 165 -14.05 -10.61 -0.33
CA LEU A 165 -15.33 -10.20 0.23
C LEU A 165 -15.29 -9.96 1.76
N GLY A 166 -14.61 -10.84 2.49
CA GLY A 166 -14.47 -10.74 3.96
C GLY A 166 -13.16 -10.10 4.44
N GLY A 167 -12.21 -9.91 3.53
CA GLY A 167 -10.84 -9.53 3.80
C GLY A 167 -10.05 -10.62 4.51
N TYR A 168 -8.82 -10.27 4.88
CA TYR A 168 -7.91 -11.12 5.64
C TYR A 168 -7.33 -10.33 6.81
N ALA A 169 -7.29 -10.90 8.01
CA ALA A 169 -6.59 -10.27 9.13
C ALA A 169 -6.08 -11.30 10.12
N VAL A 170 -5.02 -10.89 10.80
CA VAL A 170 -4.43 -11.62 11.91
C VAL A 170 -4.38 -10.67 13.10
N GLY A 171 -5.11 -11.02 14.16
CA GLY A 171 -5.13 -10.30 15.43
C GLY A 171 -6.26 -9.28 15.56
N ALA A 172 -6.55 -8.93 16.81
CA ALA A 172 -7.50 -7.89 17.15
C ALA A 172 -6.84 -6.51 17.02
N LEU A 173 -7.51 -5.60 16.32
CA LEU A 173 -7.18 -4.18 16.33
C LEU A 173 -8.21 -3.45 17.20
N SER A 174 -7.80 -2.32 17.76
CA SER A 174 -8.63 -1.48 18.61
C SER A 174 -8.39 -0.01 18.31
N LEU A 175 -9.24 0.86 18.86
CA LEU A 175 -9.11 2.31 18.74
C LEU A 175 -7.74 2.83 19.19
N SER A 176 -7.11 2.19 20.17
CA SER A 176 -5.80 2.60 20.71
C SER A 176 -4.68 2.56 19.68
N VAL A 177 -4.82 1.78 18.60
CA VAL A 177 -3.83 1.76 17.50
C VAL A 177 -3.89 3.06 16.70
N VAL A 178 -5.09 3.62 16.48
CA VAL A 178 -5.26 4.91 15.80
C VAL A 178 -4.79 6.04 16.71
N GLU A 179 -5.09 5.96 18.01
CA GLU A 179 -4.61 6.93 19.00
C GLU A 179 -3.09 6.95 19.09
N GLY A 180 -2.46 5.77 19.18
CA GLY A 180 -1.01 5.62 19.19
C GLY A 180 -0.36 6.26 17.96
N LEU A 181 -0.88 5.98 16.75
CA LEU A 181 -0.38 6.60 15.52
C LEU A 181 -0.48 8.14 15.54
N LEU A 182 -1.58 8.69 16.05
CA LEU A 182 -1.76 10.14 16.17
C LEU A 182 -0.81 10.75 17.21
N THR A 183 -0.62 10.06 18.35
CA THR A 183 0.33 10.47 19.40
C THR A 183 1.77 10.38 18.95
N ASP A 184 2.13 9.37 18.16
CA ASP A 184 3.45 9.27 17.51
C ASP A 184 3.69 10.43 16.55
N CYS A 185 2.63 11.06 16.02
CA CYS A 185 2.70 12.29 15.25
C CYS A 185 2.72 13.57 16.12
N GLY A 186 2.93 13.44 17.43
CA GLY A 186 3.02 14.57 18.37
C GLY A 186 1.68 15.15 18.82
N ILE A 187 0.55 14.49 18.54
CA ILE A 187 -0.76 14.93 19.00
C ILE A 187 -0.95 14.48 20.46
N SER A 188 -1.37 15.39 21.33
CA SER A 188 -1.64 15.05 22.74
C SER A 188 -2.65 13.90 22.87
N ALA A 189 -2.49 13.03 23.87
CA ALA A 189 -3.33 11.84 24.03
C ALA A 189 -4.84 12.17 24.08
N ALA A 190 -5.23 13.24 24.77
CA ALA A 190 -6.63 13.67 24.85
C ALA A 190 -7.19 14.08 23.48
N GLN A 191 -6.40 14.81 22.68
CA GLN A 191 -6.79 15.21 21.34
C GLN A 191 -6.77 14.04 20.36
N ALA A 192 -5.81 13.12 20.50
CA ALA A 192 -5.73 11.90 19.71
C ALA A 192 -6.97 11.01 19.92
N ASN A 193 -7.41 10.79 21.16
CA ASN A 193 -8.64 10.06 21.45
C ASN A 193 -9.86 10.71 20.77
N LYS A 194 -10.00 12.03 20.89
CA LYS A 194 -11.11 12.76 20.26
C LYS A 194 -11.11 12.60 18.74
N LEU A 195 -9.95 12.80 18.10
CA LEU A 195 -9.80 12.67 16.65
C LEU A 195 -10.05 11.24 16.17
N ALA A 196 -9.53 10.24 16.89
CA ALA A 196 -9.73 8.83 16.55
C ALA A 196 -11.22 8.46 16.51
N ARG A 197 -12.02 8.92 17.50
CA ARG A 197 -13.48 8.73 17.50
C ARG A 197 -14.16 9.42 16.33
N GLN A 198 -13.80 10.68 16.05
CA GLN A 198 -14.35 11.41 14.91
C GLN A 198 -14.02 10.74 13.56
N ILE A 199 -12.84 10.15 13.44
CA ILE A 199 -12.43 9.36 12.27
C ILE A 199 -13.27 8.10 12.13
N VAL A 200 -13.54 7.38 13.23
CA VAL A 200 -14.43 6.21 13.23
C VAL A 200 -15.86 6.60 12.82
N ASP A 201 -16.37 7.72 13.34
CA ASP A 201 -17.71 8.23 12.99
C ASP A 201 -17.79 8.57 11.49
N LEU A 202 -16.75 9.19 10.92
CA LEU A 202 -16.66 9.44 9.49
C LEU A 202 -16.60 8.14 8.69
N ALA A 203 -15.80 7.18 9.12
CA ALA A 203 -15.65 5.89 8.44
C ALA A 203 -17.00 5.14 8.38
N GLU A 204 -17.72 5.08 9.50
CA GLU A 204 -19.07 4.51 9.58
C GLU A 204 -20.04 5.25 8.66
N LYS A 205 -20.06 6.59 8.71
CA LYS A 205 -20.94 7.42 7.87
C LYS A 205 -20.75 7.15 6.37
N TYR A 206 -19.53 6.84 5.94
CA TYR A 206 -19.20 6.58 4.55
C TYR A 206 -19.19 5.09 4.17
N GLY A 207 -19.68 4.21 5.06
CA GLY A 207 -19.94 2.79 4.75
C GLY A 207 -18.81 1.83 5.11
N MET A 208 -17.75 2.29 5.76
CA MET A 208 -16.63 1.45 6.16
C MET A 208 -17.02 0.53 7.33
N HIS A 209 -16.55 -0.72 7.30
CA HIS A 209 -16.69 -1.62 8.44
C HIS A 209 -15.68 -1.25 9.54
N VAL A 210 -16.15 -0.73 10.68
CA VAL A 210 -15.30 -0.24 11.78
C VAL A 210 -15.63 -0.87 13.14
N GLY A 211 -16.24 -2.06 13.15
CA GLY A 211 -16.61 -2.79 14.38
C GLY A 211 -15.44 -3.00 15.36
N ALA A 212 -14.24 -3.28 14.84
CA ALA A 212 -13.04 -3.45 15.67
C ALA A 212 -12.61 -2.17 16.43
N PHE A 213 -13.09 -1.01 16.00
CA PHE A 213 -12.76 0.29 16.58
C PHE A 213 -13.90 0.87 17.43
N GLY A 214 -14.93 0.07 17.74
CA GLY A 214 -16.10 0.49 18.52
C GLY A 214 -17.20 1.19 17.71
N GLY A 215 -17.07 1.26 16.38
CA GLY A 215 -18.15 1.72 15.49
C GLY A 215 -19.02 0.56 15.00
N LYS A 216 -19.86 0.79 14.00
CA LYS A 216 -20.73 -0.25 13.41
C LYS A 216 -20.05 -1.06 12.30
N ALA A 217 -20.56 -2.26 12.07
CA ALA A 217 -20.30 -3.00 10.84
C ALA A 217 -20.90 -2.29 9.63
N SER A 218 -20.32 -2.52 8.44
CA SER A 218 -20.89 -2.06 7.17
C SER A 218 -22.27 -2.69 6.92
N LYS A 219 -23.16 -1.97 6.23
CA LYS A 219 -24.53 -2.44 5.94
C LYS A 219 -24.55 -3.70 5.08
N SER A 220 -23.58 -3.84 4.18
CA SER A 220 -23.45 -5.01 3.30
C SER A 220 -22.93 -6.25 4.03
N GLY A 221 -22.35 -6.08 5.23
CA GLY A 221 -21.60 -7.14 5.93
C GLY A 221 -20.25 -7.46 5.27
N LEU A 222 -19.90 -6.84 4.15
CA LEU A 222 -18.63 -7.01 3.46
C LEU A 222 -17.61 -6.06 4.07
N SER A 223 -16.53 -6.61 4.64
CA SER A 223 -15.46 -5.86 5.31
C SER A 223 -14.13 -5.93 4.57
N GLY A 224 -14.09 -6.66 3.45
CA GLY A 224 -12.86 -6.92 2.75
C GLY A 224 -12.38 -5.76 1.89
N HIS A 225 -11.07 -5.56 1.93
CA HIS A 225 -10.35 -4.61 1.11
C HIS A 225 -9.20 -5.31 0.39
N MET A 226 -8.78 -4.72 -0.72
CA MET A 226 -7.62 -5.13 -1.49
C MET A 226 -6.85 -3.90 -1.92
N VAL A 227 -5.54 -3.90 -1.67
CA VAL A 227 -4.62 -2.97 -2.33
C VAL A 227 -3.86 -3.73 -3.40
N GLN A 228 -4.03 -3.28 -4.64
CA GLN A 228 -3.24 -3.72 -5.79
C GLN A 228 -1.98 -2.85 -5.87
N ILE A 229 -0.83 -3.46 -5.63
CA ILE A 229 0.47 -2.80 -5.52
C ILE A 229 1.25 -3.07 -6.79
N PHE A 230 1.60 -2.01 -7.52
CA PHE A 230 2.52 -2.05 -8.64
C PHE A 230 3.87 -1.51 -8.19
N MET A 231 4.89 -2.37 -8.17
CA MET A 231 6.26 -1.98 -7.87
C MET A 231 7.10 -2.02 -9.14
N LYS A 232 7.96 -1.01 -9.34
CA LYS A 232 8.93 -1.08 -10.44
C LYS A 232 9.74 -2.36 -10.33
N ARG A 233 9.85 -3.11 -11.43
CA ARG A 233 10.47 -4.46 -11.44
C ARG A 233 11.89 -4.49 -10.87
N HIS A 234 12.70 -3.47 -11.16
CA HIS A 234 14.07 -3.37 -10.61
C HIS A 234 14.12 -3.13 -9.10
N LEU A 235 13.01 -2.79 -8.44
CA LEU A 235 12.93 -2.62 -6.99
C LEU A 235 12.38 -3.86 -6.27
N VAL A 236 11.93 -4.87 -7.01
CA VAL A 236 11.21 -6.03 -6.46
C VAL A 236 12.07 -6.74 -5.43
N ASP A 237 13.26 -7.21 -5.78
CA ASP A 237 14.11 -7.97 -4.85
C ASP A 237 14.68 -7.13 -3.70
N LYS A 238 14.59 -5.80 -3.80
CA LYS A 238 14.91 -4.90 -2.68
C LYS A 238 13.82 -4.92 -1.62
N TYR A 239 12.54 -4.96 -1.99
CA TYR A 239 11.45 -4.81 -1.02
C TYR A 239 10.56 -6.04 -0.88
N VAL A 240 10.76 -7.07 -1.69
CA VAL A 240 9.89 -8.24 -1.76
C VAL A 240 10.73 -9.50 -1.75
N TYR A 241 10.29 -10.50 -0.99
CA TYR A 241 10.78 -11.87 -1.12
C TYR A 241 9.63 -12.86 -1.27
N ALA A 242 9.89 -13.96 -1.96
CA ALA A 242 8.97 -15.09 -2.09
C ALA A 242 8.80 -15.81 -0.76
N SER A 243 7.58 -16.12 -0.36
CA SER A 243 7.32 -16.82 0.90
C SER A 243 6.29 -17.93 0.78
N HIS A 244 6.41 -18.92 1.64
CA HIS A 244 5.38 -19.86 2.04
C HIS A 244 4.40 -19.21 3.04
N PRO A 245 3.34 -19.93 3.49
CA PRO A 245 2.52 -19.47 4.60
C PRO A 245 3.34 -19.04 5.80
N MET A 246 2.80 -18.08 6.57
CA MET A 246 3.45 -17.47 7.72
C MET A 246 4.79 -16.76 7.42
N GLY A 247 5.09 -16.48 6.16
CA GLY A 247 6.25 -15.68 5.76
C GLY A 247 7.57 -16.44 5.68
N VAL A 248 7.56 -17.77 5.84
CA VAL A 248 8.77 -18.59 5.67
C VAL A 248 9.34 -18.37 4.27
N PRO A 249 10.62 -17.97 4.12
CA PRO A 249 11.22 -17.75 2.81
C PRO A 249 11.09 -18.96 1.88
N ASP A 250 10.76 -18.69 0.61
CA ASP A 250 10.63 -19.70 -0.45
C ASP A 250 11.82 -19.59 -1.40
N GLU A 251 12.86 -20.38 -1.11
CA GLU A 251 14.10 -20.44 -1.89
C GLU A 251 13.86 -20.89 -3.34
N SER A 252 12.80 -21.64 -3.63
CA SER A 252 12.52 -22.13 -4.99
C SER A 252 12.08 -21.03 -5.97
N ARG A 253 11.68 -19.87 -5.45
CA ARG A 253 11.26 -18.69 -6.22
C ARG A 253 12.19 -17.49 -6.01
N HIS A 254 13.29 -17.64 -5.27
CA HIS A 254 14.22 -16.56 -5.01
C HIS A 254 15.32 -16.49 -6.10
N PRO A 255 15.71 -15.30 -6.59
CA PRO A 255 15.09 -14.00 -6.36
C PRO A 255 13.71 -13.89 -7.04
N ILE A 256 12.73 -13.32 -6.32
CA ILE A 256 11.34 -13.25 -6.78
C ILE A 256 11.19 -12.40 -8.03
N GLY A 257 12.03 -11.38 -8.21
CA GLY A 257 12.10 -10.57 -9.41
C GLY A 257 12.28 -11.43 -10.66
N GLU A 258 13.22 -12.37 -10.66
CA GLU A 258 13.46 -13.26 -11.81
C GLU A 258 12.26 -14.19 -12.08
N HIS A 259 11.68 -14.76 -11.02
CA HIS A 259 10.50 -15.63 -11.14
C HIS A 259 9.32 -14.89 -11.81
N LEU A 260 9.09 -13.62 -11.45
CA LEU A 260 8.02 -12.77 -12.01
C LEU A 260 8.29 -12.30 -13.45
N MET A 261 9.48 -12.52 -13.99
CA MET A 261 9.83 -12.18 -15.39
C MET A 261 9.48 -13.30 -16.37
N THR A 262 9.11 -14.48 -15.89
CA THR A 262 8.80 -15.65 -16.71
C THR A 262 7.50 -15.51 -17.49
N CYS A 263 7.34 -16.34 -18.53
CA CYS A 263 6.13 -16.40 -19.36
C CYS A 263 4.95 -17.15 -18.72
N GLY A 264 5.00 -17.42 -17.42
CA GLY A 264 3.95 -18.16 -16.69
C GLY A 264 4.04 -19.67 -16.83
N LYS A 265 5.24 -20.23 -17.03
CA LYS A 265 5.52 -21.66 -16.84
C LYS A 265 6.62 -21.83 -15.78
N PRO A 266 6.29 -22.29 -14.55
CA PRO A 266 4.93 -22.47 -14.03
C PRO A 266 4.15 -21.15 -13.93
N HIS A 267 2.82 -21.23 -13.79
CA HIS A 267 1.98 -20.04 -13.60
C HIS A 267 2.50 -19.20 -12.43
N ILE A 268 2.45 -17.87 -12.58
CA ILE A 268 2.78 -16.95 -11.48
C ILE A 268 1.78 -17.16 -10.35
N LYS A 269 2.28 -17.61 -9.21
CA LYS A 269 1.49 -17.91 -8.01
C LYS A 269 2.34 -17.85 -6.75
N GLY A 270 1.64 -17.88 -5.62
CA GLY A 270 2.25 -17.96 -4.30
C GLY A 270 2.40 -16.60 -3.64
N GLN A 271 2.71 -16.67 -2.35
CA GLN A 271 2.79 -15.52 -1.47
C GLN A 271 4.15 -14.84 -1.57
N VAL A 272 4.15 -13.60 -1.14
CA VAL A 272 5.33 -12.80 -0.87
C VAL A 272 5.15 -12.05 0.44
N ARG A 273 6.25 -11.55 0.97
CA ARG A 273 6.26 -10.53 2.01
C ARG A 273 6.91 -9.28 1.44
N ILE A 274 6.31 -8.13 1.73
CA ILE A 274 6.71 -6.83 1.19
C ILE A 274 7.12 -5.93 2.34
N VAL A 275 8.34 -5.41 2.30
CA VAL A 275 8.82 -4.32 3.16
C VAL A 275 8.27 -2.99 2.61
N VAL A 276 7.37 -2.38 3.36
CA VAL A 276 6.59 -1.21 2.92
C VAL A 276 7.32 0.10 3.25
N HIS A 277 8.56 0.21 2.79
CA HIS A 277 9.41 1.35 3.17
C HIS A 277 8.84 2.68 2.62
N PRO A 278 8.61 3.73 3.46
CA PRO A 278 8.01 4.99 3.03
C PRO A 278 8.75 5.69 1.88
N SER A 279 10.08 5.56 1.79
CA SER A 279 10.88 6.09 0.68
C SER A 279 10.55 5.50 -0.70
N ALA A 280 9.82 4.38 -0.75
CA ALA A 280 9.27 3.79 -1.97
C ALA A 280 7.75 4.01 -2.07
N PHE A 281 7.01 3.75 -0.99
CA PHE A 281 5.55 3.75 -1.00
C PHE A 281 4.90 5.13 -1.02
N LEU A 282 5.61 6.19 -0.62
CA LEU A 282 5.16 7.57 -0.81
C LEU A 282 5.40 8.07 -2.24
N LEU A 283 6.09 7.29 -3.09
CA LEU A 283 6.54 7.72 -4.42
C LEU A 283 5.85 6.93 -5.54
N ALA A 284 4.85 7.54 -6.16
CA ALA A 284 4.12 6.99 -7.32
C ALA A 284 5.03 6.59 -8.51
N GLY A 285 6.25 7.10 -8.58
CA GLY A 285 7.26 6.70 -9.58
C GLY A 285 7.97 5.37 -9.27
N LYS A 286 7.94 4.91 -8.02
CA LYS A 286 8.53 3.66 -7.53
C LYS A 286 7.48 2.60 -7.23
N VAL A 287 6.41 3.01 -6.55
CA VAL A 287 5.27 2.15 -6.18
C VAL A 287 3.97 2.88 -6.49
N ARG A 288 3.09 2.26 -7.27
CA ARG A 288 1.71 2.72 -7.49
C ARG A 288 0.77 1.78 -6.77
N MET A 289 -0.29 2.33 -6.18
CA MET A 289 -1.28 1.54 -5.47
C MET A 289 -2.66 1.92 -5.98
N TYR A 290 -3.52 0.90 -6.09
CA TYR A 290 -4.95 1.05 -6.32
C TYR A 290 -5.67 0.31 -5.22
N VAL A 291 -6.81 0.82 -4.80
CA VAL A 291 -7.55 0.30 -3.66
C VAL A 291 -8.97 -0.04 -4.06
N TYR A 292 -9.43 -1.17 -3.52
CA TYR A 292 -10.73 -1.71 -3.80
C TYR A 292 -11.35 -2.15 -2.48
N SER A 293 -12.63 -1.84 -2.30
CA SER A 293 -13.44 -2.29 -1.18
C SER A 293 -14.54 -3.21 -1.71
N ALA A 294 -14.77 -4.31 -1.01
CA ALA A 294 -15.89 -5.21 -1.29
C ALA A 294 -17.24 -4.56 -0.94
N ASP A 295 -17.26 -3.61 -0.01
CA ASP A 295 -18.42 -2.75 0.22
C ASP A 295 -18.49 -1.66 -0.87
N GLU A 296 -19.56 -1.65 -1.65
CA GLU A 296 -19.78 -0.75 -2.78
C GLU A 296 -19.96 0.71 -2.34
N ASP A 297 -20.69 0.94 -1.23
CA ASP A 297 -20.93 2.28 -0.71
C ASP A 297 -19.60 2.91 -0.27
N PHE A 298 -18.80 2.19 0.51
CA PHE A 298 -17.48 2.70 0.90
C PHE A 298 -16.56 2.85 -0.30
N HIS A 299 -16.53 1.89 -1.24
CA HIS A 299 -15.67 1.99 -2.42
C HIS A 299 -15.97 3.29 -3.20
N LYS A 300 -17.25 3.58 -3.45
CA LYS A 300 -17.69 4.80 -4.14
C LYS A 300 -17.35 6.07 -3.37
N ASN A 301 -17.47 6.03 -2.04
CA ASN A 301 -17.34 7.21 -1.19
C ASN A 301 -15.91 7.44 -0.63
N ARG A 302 -14.98 6.52 -0.88
CA ARG A 302 -13.64 6.53 -0.27
C ARG A 302 -12.89 7.83 -0.50
N SER A 303 -12.95 8.43 -1.70
CA SER A 303 -12.25 9.68 -1.99
C SER A 303 -12.73 10.82 -1.10
N THR A 304 -14.05 10.97 -0.95
CA THR A 304 -14.68 11.98 -0.09
C THR A 304 -14.32 11.74 1.38
N PHE A 305 -14.34 10.49 1.82
CA PHE A 305 -13.91 10.11 3.16
C PHE A 305 -12.45 10.55 3.43
N GLN A 306 -11.55 10.29 2.48
CA GLN A 306 -10.14 10.70 2.57
C GLN A 306 -9.95 12.22 2.63
N GLU A 307 -10.70 12.98 1.82
CA GLU A 307 -10.69 14.44 1.87
C GLU A 307 -11.12 14.96 3.25
N LEU A 308 -12.15 14.35 3.85
CA LEU A 308 -12.66 14.75 5.16
C LEU A 308 -11.73 14.41 6.31
N ILE A 309 -11.08 13.24 6.32
CA ILE A 309 -10.07 12.96 7.35
C ILE A 309 -8.87 13.90 7.18
N THR A 310 -8.44 14.16 5.95
CA THR A 310 -7.34 15.09 5.68
C THR A 310 -7.70 16.49 6.19
N ALA A 311 -8.92 16.96 5.94
CA ALA A 311 -9.42 18.23 6.46
C ALA A 311 -9.53 18.25 7.99
N LEU A 312 -9.93 17.14 8.61
CA LEU A 312 -10.00 16.98 10.07
C LEU A 312 -8.62 17.04 10.73
N LEU A 313 -7.60 16.45 10.11
CA LEU A 313 -6.23 16.43 10.61
C LEU A 313 -5.46 17.73 10.32
N ASN A 314 -5.88 18.51 9.32
CA ASN A 314 -5.16 19.69 8.88
C ASN A 314 -4.98 20.77 9.98
N PRO A 315 -5.97 21.11 10.82
CA PRO A 315 -5.78 22.10 11.89
C PRO A 315 -4.74 21.69 12.93
N VAL A 316 -4.52 20.38 13.12
CA VAL A 316 -3.63 19.85 14.18
C VAL A 316 -2.25 19.47 13.67
N LEU A 317 -2.13 19.13 12.37
CA LEU A 317 -0.88 18.76 11.71
C LEU A 317 -0.42 19.79 10.68
N GLY A 318 -1.13 20.90 10.49
CA GLY A 318 -0.87 21.86 9.40
C GLY A 318 0.03 23.03 9.76
N SER A 319 0.24 23.34 11.05
CA SER A 319 1.17 24.40 11.45
C SER A 319 2.63 23.96 11.25
N ARG A 320 3.54 24.91 11.06
CA ARG A 320 4.96 24.62 10.85
C ARG A 320 5.54 23.78 11.99
N GLU A 321 5.22 24.15 13.23
CA GLU A 321 5.67 23.47 14.45
C GLU A 321 5.11 22.05 14.53
N ALA A 322 3.80 21.89 14.29
CA ALA A 322 3.16 20.57 14.30
C ALA A 322 3.72 19.66 13.22
N ARG A 323 3.99 20.19 12.01
CA ARG A 323 4.60 19.44 10.91
C ARG A 323 6.00 18.95 11.25
N ILE A 324 6.82 19.78 11.90
CA ILE A 324 8.15 19.39 12.38
C ILE A 324 8.03 18.27 13.42
N THR A 325 7.18 18.45 14.43
CA THR A 325 7.00 17.45 15.50
C THR A 325 6.49 16.12 14.95
N ALA A 326 5.47 16.15 14.10
CA ALA A 326 4.92 14.96 13.46
C ALA A 326 5.94 14.26 12.57
N ALA A 327 6.69 15.01 11.77
CA ALA A 327 7.76 14.44 10.96
C ALA A 327 8.86 13.83 11.83
N LYS A 328 9.27 14.46 12.95
CA LYS A 328 10.25 13.85 13.86
C LYS A 328 9.76 12.51 14.39
N GLY A 329 8.50 12.44 14.82
CA GLY A 329 7.89 11.18 15.26
C GLY A 329 7.90 10.10 14.18
N ILE A 330 7.47 10.45 12.96
CA ILE A 330 7.49 9.54 11.81
C ILE A 330 8.90 9.02 11.51
N PHE A 331 9.91 9.89 11.57
CA PHE A 331 11.28 9.55 11.22
C PHE A 331 12.08 8.92 12.38
N GLY A 332 11.51 8.82 13.58
CA GLY A 332 12.20 8.28 14.76
C GLY A 332 13.21 9.25 15.38
N GLY A 333 12.97 10.55 15.27
CA GLY A 333 13.73 11.62 15.91
C GLY A 333 14.36 12.60 14.92
N ASP A 334 15.25 12.10 14.05
CA ASP A 334 16.03 12.94 13.14
C ASP A 334 15.33 13.16 11.81
N LEU A 335 15.22 14.43 11.42
CA LEU A 335 14.66 14.81 10.11
C LEU A 335 15.74 14.73 9.03
N PRO A 336 15.39 14.26 7.82
CA PRO A 336 16.33 14.25 6.72
C PRO A 336 16.58 15.69 6.24
N GLY A 337 17.78 15.98 5.74
CA GLY A 337 18.17 17.34 5.32
C GLY A 337 17.33 17.93 4.19
N TRP A 338 16.55 17.11 3.48
CA TRP A 338 15.62 17.57 2.45
C TRP A 338 14.26 17.98 2.99
N PHE A 339 13.89 17.62 4.23
CA PHE A 339 12.58 17.90 4.79
C PHE A 339 12.38 19.41 4.95
N GLN A 340 11.23 19.90 4.50
CA GLN A 340 10.83 21.29 4.64
C GLN A 340 9.47 21.34 5.33
N PRO A 341 9.32 22.10 6.41
CA PRO A 341 8.08 22.11 7.19
C PRO A 341 7.01 23.01 6.57
N ASP A 342 7.32 23.81 5.56
CA ASP A 342 6.36 24.67 4.89
C ASP A 342 5.25 23.87 4.21
N ASP A 343 4.02 24.40 4.26
CA ASP A 343 2.91 23.79 3.54
C ASP A 343 3.18 23.89 2.05
N GLN A 344 3.52 22.72 1.57
CA GLN A 344 4.03 22.56 0.25
C GLN A 344 2.85 22.58 -0.75
N ARG A 345 1.59 22.37 -0.33
CA ARG A 345 0.38 22.35 -1.20
C ARG A 345 0.21 23.60 -2.09
N ASP A 346 0.65 24.77 -1.63
CA ASP A 346 0.51 26.01 -2.39
C ASP A 346 1.58 26.20 -3.47
N ALA A 347 2.76 25.58 -3.33
CA ALA A 347 3.81 25.64 -4.35
C ALA A 347 3.38 25.03 -5.69
N THR A 348 2.38 24.13 -5.68
CA THR A 348 1.79 23.54 -6.89
C THR A 348 0.74 24.43 -7.55
N LYS A 349 0.12 25.37 -6.82
CA LYS A 349 -0.83 26.34 -7.39
C LYS A 349 -0.12 27.42 -8.21
N ALA A 350 1.15 27.70 -7.89
CA ALA A 350 1.98 28.70 -8.56
C ALA A 350 2.74 28.18 -9.80
N ALA A 351 2.73 26.87 -10.07
CA ALA A 351 3.36 26.33 -11.26
C ALA A 351 2.48 26.63 -12.50
N PRO A 352 2.98 27.36 -13.52
CA PRO A 352 2.20 27.66 -14.71
C PRO A 352 1.76 26.36 -15.40
N LYS A 353 0.46 26.26 -15.71
CA LYS A 353 -0.14 25.17 -16.51
C LYS A 353 0.43 25.21 -17.93
N LYS A 354 1.67 24.74 -18.14
CA LYS A 354 2.19 24.45 -19.49
C LYS A 354 1.90 22.99 -19.83
N LEU A 355 0.87 22.84 -20.68
CA LEU A 355 0.61 21.77 -21.65
C LEU A 355 0.46 20.34 -21.12
N ALA A 356 -0.80 19.96 -20.85
CA ALA A 356 -1.27 18.58 -20.93
C ALA A 356 -2.23 18.45 -22.13
N THR A 357 -1.70 18.60 -23.33
CA THR A 357 -2.33 18.11 -24.57
C THR A 357 -1.28 17.30 -25.30
N ALA A 358 -1.13 16.06 -24.89
CA ALA A 358 -0.54 15.03 -25.74
C ALA A 358 -1.58 13.91 -25.80
N ASP A 359 -2.30 13.89 -26.91
CA ASP A 359 -3.12 12.77 -27.33
C ASP A 359 -2.24 11.52 -27.39
N TRP A 360 -2.51 10.55 -26.53
CA TRP A 360 -2.07 9.18 -26.70
C TRP A 360 -3.23 8.43 -27.35
N LYS A 361 -3.16 8.28 -28.68
CA LYS A 361 -3.97 7.31 -29.43
C LYS A 361 -3.39 5.91 -29.27
#